data_AF-A0AAW1UI13-F1
#
_entry.id   AF-A0AAW1UI13-F1
#
_cell.length_a   1.000
_cell.length_b   1.000
_cell.length_c   1.000
_cell.angle_alpha   90.00
_cell.angle_beta   90.00
_cell.angle_gamma   90.00
#
_symmetry.space_group_name_H-M   'P 1'
#
loop_
_entity.id
_entity.type
_entity.pdbx_description
1 polymer ?
#
loop_
_entity_poly.entity_id
_entity_poly.type
_entity_poly.pdbx_seq_one_letter_code
_entity_poly.pdbx_strand_id
1 'polypeptide(L)'
;MDPELIPQDIQNSQELALIKKKIRLEKKKQKKLERKERLLEKKKILLKDYLAREIKYGQHNLRKYQAEWEKLLKTIALPRQIEEVELAQQNFERIMDIKDYVISCLMDKLHWDEDYYLWCLTAHISKIDDIIARFHNQLEDFRNDYNKQIEFLSDKENEFITTMDNITTSRINDLKIILYGLAYQDKTEEMNMRAEYSAKVDAELDRQEVMLFQPRIEFEGMLRFLWEAKNEIFQTYDMKVKTWRSDYEEKRLANENFEKMSSRQLKKIEWLSKTIKQLRSYRNDAMQLELEDLKFISNHFREAYLRLKQQLTADLKIDKRRHEMLVWISEKTYSEMKKILYLGRNLINLLQYCKKLETADEKIRPYQIFLKRNEEDNKEYLFLFWQKMGKADASRSALEEEKMVLKLENNYLREHMEDLCVCSSCPKLPPIYRKEGPFIFRQGTATMKKIDLKFCARRR
;
A
#
# COMPACT_ATOMS: atom_id res chain seq x y z
N MET A 1 -18.17 -13.55 -123.41
CA MET A 1 -19.36 -14.32 -123.02
C MET A 1 -20.52 -13.36 -122.74
N ASP A 2 -21.24 -12.80 -123.72
CA ASP A 2 -21.14 -12.61 -125.19
C ASP A 2 -22.47 -11.91 -125.61
N PRO A 3 -22.67 -11.29 -126.80
CA PRO A 3 -21.90 -11.37 -128.04
C PRO A 3 -21.61 -10.02 -128.76
N GLU A 4 -20.95 -10.17 -129.91
CA GLU A 4 -20.33 -9.24 -130.86
C GLU A 4 -21.28 -8.41 -131.76
N LEU A 5 -20.81 -7.24 -132.26
CA LEU A 5 -20.60 -6.87 -133.69
C LEU A 5 -20.21 -5.36 -133.85
N ILE A 6 -19.09 -5.07 -134.53
CA ILE A 6 -18.87 -4.23 -135.75
C ILE A 6 -19.89 -3.07 -136.04
N PRO A 7 -19.59 -1.87 -136.64
CA PRO A 7 -18.34 -1.20 -137.12
C PRO A 7 -18.20 0.35 -136.89
N GLN A 8 -17.14 0.94 -137.48
CA GLN A 8 -16.99 2.29 -138.08
C GLN A 8 -16.28 3.43 -137.30
N ASP A 9 -15.01 3.63 -137.73
CA ASP A 9 -14.43 4.83 -138.33
C ASP A 9 -14.23 6.16 -137.57
N ILE A 10 -12.94 6.54 -137.58
CA ILE A 10 -12.38 7.90 -137.63
C ILE A 10 -12.42 8.72 -136.32
N GLN A 11 -11.24 9.19 -135.92
CA GLN A 11 -11.01 10.22 -134.89
C GLN A 11 -11.55 9.92 -133.48
N ASN A 12 -10.77 9.22 -132.63
CA ASN A 12 -10.71 9.58 -131.19
C ASN A 12 -9.59 8.89 -130.38
N SER A 13 -8.40 8.77 -130.97
CA SER A 13 -7.18 8.35 -130.25
C SER A 13 -6.78 9.33 -129.13
N GLN A 14 -7.18 10.61 -129.24
CA GLN A 14 -6.90 11.64 -128.22
C GLN A 14 -7.85 11.60 -127.02
N GLU A 15 -9.15 11.31 -127.21
CA GLU A 15 -10.10 11.19 -126.09
C GLU A 15 -9.83 9.95 -125.24
N LEU A 16 -9.49 8.81 -125.86
CA LEU A 16 -9.05 7.61 -125.15
C LEU A 16 -7.75 7.83 -124.37
N ALA A 17 -6.84 8.67 -124.87
CA ALA A 17 -5.63 9.07 -124.16
C ALA A 17 -5.92 10.02 -122.98
N LEU A 18 -6.85 10.96 -123.14
CA LEU A 18 -7.30 11.88 -122.08
C LEU A 18 -8.07 11.15 -120.98
N ILE A 19 -8.93 10.19 -121.33
CA ILE A 19 -9.65 9.32 -120.39
C ILE A 19 -8.67 8.41 -119.66
N LYS A 20 -7.73 7.75 -120.36
CA LYS A 20 -6.65 6.97 -119.75
C LYS A 20 -5.78 7.82 -118.81
N LYS A 21 -5.51 9.09 -119.16
CA LYS A 21 -4.74 10.04 -118.33
C LYS A 21 -5.52 10.48 -117.08
N LYS A 22 -6.82 10.77 -117.19
CA LYS A 22 -7.72 11.07 -116.06
C LYS A 22 -7.85 9.88 -115.11
N ILE A 23 -8.12 8.68 -115.62
CA ILE A 23 -8.16 7.43 -114.84
C ILE A 23 -6.82 7.16 -114.16
N ARG A 24 -5.68 7.42 -114.83
CA ARG A 24 -4.34 7.28 -114.22
C ARG A 24 -4.07 8.31 -113.13
N LEU A 25 -4.59 9.53 -113.26
CA LEU A 25 -4.50 10.60 -112.26
C LEU A 25 -5.40 10.31 -111.06
N GLU A 26 -6.63 9.83 -111.28
CA GLU A 26 -7.56 9.39 -110.23
C GLU A 26 -7.04 8.16 -109.50
N LYS A 27 -6.55 7.13 -110.21
CA LYS A 27 -5.86 5.98 -109.60
C LYS A 27 -4.62 6.42 -108.81
N LYS A 28 -3.88 7.45 -109.26
CA LYS A 28 -2.78 8.04 -108.48
C LYS A 28 -3.26 8.84 -107.27
N LYS A 29 -4.39 9.55 -107.34
CA LYS A 29 -5.01 10.27 -106.23
C LYS A 29 -5.60 9.30 -105.19
N GLN A 30 -6.30 8.25 -105.62
CA GLN A 30 -6.78 7.15 -104.77
C GLN A 30 -5.62 6.42 -104.10
N LYS A 31 -4.56 6.04 -104.84
CA LYS A 31 -3.35 5.47 -104.23
C LYS A 31 -2.68 6.43 -103.22
N LYS A 32 -2.74 7.75 -103.43
CA LYS A 32 -2.25 8.74 -102.46
C LYS A 32 -3.16 8.86 -101.24
N LEU A 33 -4.48 8.79 -101.43
CA LEU A 33 -5.48 8.82 -100.36
C LEU A 33 -5.39 7.56 -99.50
N GLU A 34 -5.39 6.37 -100.11
CA GLU A 34 -5.15 5.09 -99.45
C GLU A 34 -3.81 5.05 -98.72
N ARG A 35 -2.75 5.64 -99.30
CA ARG A 35 -1.47 5.77 -98.59
C ARG A 35 -1.59 6.68 -97.37
N LYS A 36 -2.33 7.79 -97.46
CA LYS A 36 -2.59 8.68 -96.31
C LYS A 36 -3.45 8.00 -95.26
N GLU A 37 -4.48 7.26 -95.64
CA GLU A 37 -5.35 6.48 -94.74
C GLU A 37 -4.57 5.37 -94.06
N ARG A 38 -3.77 4.58 -94.79
CA ARG A 38 -2.86 3.58 -94.21
C ARG A 38 -1.84 4.20 -93.26
N LEU A 39 -1.34 5.40 -93.54
CA LEU A 39 -0.44 6.13 -92.63
C LEU A 39 -1.18 6.62 -91.37
N LEU A 40 -2.41 7.10 -91.51
CA LEU A 40 -3.25 7.51 -90.37
C LEU A 40 -3.65 6.30 -89.51
N GLU A 41 -3.96 5.17 -90.13
CA GLU A 41 -4.32 3.93 -89.44
C GLU A 41 -3.11 3.34 -88.71
N LYS A 42 -1.93 3.34 -89.35
CA LYS A 42 -0.67 3.04 -88.65
C LYS A 42 -0.41 3.97 -87.47
N LYS A 43 -0.65 5.28 -87.61
CA LYS A 43 -0.54 6.23 -86.49
C LYS A 43 -1.55 5.95 -85.38
N LYS A 44 -2.79 5.58 -85.71
CA LYS A 44 -3.82 5.19 -84.73
C LYS A 44 -3.45 3.91 -83.98
N ILE A 45 -2.91 2.91 -84.68
CA ILE A 45 -2.43 1.65 -84.06
C ILE A 45 -1.26 1.96 -83.12
N LEU A 46 -0.28 2.74 -83.58
CA LEU A 46 0.84 3.17 -82.73
C LEU A 46 0.39 3.94 -81.49
N LEU A 47 -0.63 4.81 -81.62
CA LEU A 47 -1.19 5.55 -80.50
C LEU A 47 -1.94 4.62 -79.53
N LYS A 48 -2.71 3.65 -80.03
CA LYS A 48 -3.36 2.63 -79.20
C LYS A 48 -2.33 1.77 -78.45
N ASP A 49 -1.26 1.37 -79.11
CA ASP A 49 -0.17 0.59 -78.52
C ASP A 49 0.62 1.42 -77.49
N TYR A 50 0.77 2.72 -77.73
CA TYR A 50 1.34 3.65 -76.75
C TYR A 50 0.43 3.75 -75.51
N LEU A 51 -0.86 4.02 -75.71
CA LEU A 51 -1.84 4.15 -74.63
C LEU A 51 -1.98 2.85 -73.83
N ALA A 52 -2.01 1.69 -74.49
CA ALA A 52 -2.08 0.39 -73.83
C ALA A 52 -0.84 0.10 -72.99
N ARG A 53 0.35 0.53 -73.45
CA ARG A 53 1.58 0.45 -72.64
C ARG A 53 1.50 1.39 -71.44
N GLU A 54 1.06 2.62 -71.64
CA GLU A 54 0.90 3.61 -70.56
C GLU A 54 -0.09 3.14 -69.49
N ILE A 55 -1.23 2.55 -69.89
CA ILE A 55 -2.20 1.94 -68.96
C ILE A 55 -1.57 0.77 -68.20
N LYS A 56 -0.84 -0.12 -68.89
CA LYS A 56 -0.14 -1.24 -68.24
C LYS A 56 0.91 -0.75 -67.24
N TYR A 57 1.68 0.28 -67.59
CA TYR A 57 2.63 0.91 -66.68
C TYR A 57 1.92 1.60 -65.51
N GLY A 58 0.79 2.26 -65.75
CA GLY A 58 -0.04 2.86 -64.70
C GLY A 58 -0.57 1.83 -63.72
N GLN A 59 -1.10 0.71 -64.20
CA GLN A 59 -1.56 -0.40 -63.36
C GLN A 59 -0.42 -1.05 -62.58
N HIS A 60 0.76 -1.22 -63.21
CA HIS A 60 1.94 -1.74 -62.54
C HIS A 60 2.41 -0.81 -61.42
N ASN A 61 2.50 0.49 -61.70
CA ASN A 61 2.89 1.50 -60.71
C ASN A 61 1.86 1.61 -59.58
N LEU A 62 0.56 1.52 -59.88
CA LEU A 62 -0.50 1.51 -58.87
C LEU A 62 -0.33 0.33 -57.91
N ARG A 63 -0.13 -0.88 -58.43
CA ARG A 63 0.12 -2.07 -57.60
C ARG A 63 1.39 -1.95 -56.78
N LYS A 64 2.45 -1.38 -57.38
CA LYS A 64 3.71 -1.11 -56.68
C LYS A 64 3.49 -0.14 -55.51
N TYR A 65 2.83 1.00 -55.75
CA TYR A 65 2.54 1.97 -54.70
C TYR A 65 1.59 1.41 -53.64
N GLN A 66 0.56 0.64 -54.02
CA GLN A 66 -0.31 -0.04 -53.05
C GLN A 66 0.47 -1.01 -52.16
N ALA A 67 1.37 -1.81 -52.72
CA ALA A 67 2.22 -2.71 -51.94
C ALA A 67 3.21 -1.95 -51.05
N GLU A 68 3.76 -0.83 -51.52
CA GLU A 68 4.61 0.06 -50.71
C GLU A 68 3.82 0.71 -49.56
N TRP A 69 2.59 1.16 -49.81
CA TRP A 69 1.69 1.70 -48.79
C TRP A 69 1.26 0.66 -47.76
N GLU A 70 0.91 -0.55 -48.19
CA GLU A 70 0.60 -1.66 -47.27
C GLU A 70 1.80 -2.02 -46.41
N LYS A 71 3.00 -2.04 -47.01
CA LYS A 71 4.25 -2.24 -46.25
C LYS A 71 4.44 -1.12 -45.24
N LEU A 72 4.31 0.13 -45.67
CA LEU A 72 4.44 1.30 -44.80
C LEU A 72 3.46 1.25 -43.61
N LEU A 73 2.19 0.95 -43.88
CA LEU A 73 1.14 0.76 -42.86
C LEU A 73 1.48 -0.38 -41.91
N LYS A 74 1.96 -1.51 -42.42
CA LYS A 74 2.41 -2.65 -41.58
C LYS A 74 3.64 -2.30 -40.75
N THR A 75 4.54 -1.46 -41.24
CA THR A 75 5.72 -1.03 -40.47
C THR A 75 5.45 0.07 -39.45
N ILE A 76 4.43 0.91 -39.65
CA ILE A 76 4.19 2.09 -38.79
C ILE A 76 2.91 1.95 -37.97
N ALA A 77 1.79 1.62 -38.60
CA ALA A 77 0.50 1.59 -37.91
C ALA A 77 0.31 0.30 -37.11
N LEU A 78 0.76 -0.85 -37.65
CA LEU A 78 0.61 -2.14 -36.95
C LEU A 78 1.35 -2.17 -35.60
N PRO A 79 2.64 -1.75 -35.48
CA PRO A 79 3.31 -1.77 -34.18
C PRO A 79 2.66 -0.83 -33.18
N ARG A 80 2.20 0.34 -33.62
CA ARG A 80 1.47 1.27 -32.77
C ARG A 80 0.15 0.68 -32.26
N GLN A 81 -0.61 -0.01 -33.12
CA GLN A 81 -1.84 -0.68 -32.69
C GLN A 81 -1.55 -1.83 -31.72
N ILE A 82 -0.45 -2.56 -31.92
CA ILE A 82 0.00 -3.61 -30.99
C ILE A 82 0.35 -2.97 -29.63
N GLU A 83 1.12 -1.89 -29.62
CA GLU A 83 1.44 -1.15 -28.38
C GLU A 83 0.17 -0.64 -27.67
N GLU A 84 -0.81 -0.10 -28.41
CA GLU A 84 -2.09 0.36 -27.83
C GLU A 84 -2.88 -0.81 -27.21
N VAL A 85 -2.88 -1.98 -27.85
CA VAL A 85 -3.51 -3.21 -27.32
C VAL A 85 -2.76 -3.74 -26.10
N GLU A 86 -1.43 -3.74 -26.11
CA GLU A 86 -0.60 -4.16 -24.97
C GLU A 86 -0.81 -3.22 -23.77
N LEU A 87 -0.86 -1.90 -23.99
CA LEU A 87 -1.19 -0.93 -22.95
C LEU A 87 -2.61 -1.14 -22.40
N ALA A 88 -3.58 -1.43 -23.26
CA ALA A 88 -4.92 -1.76 -22.83
C ALA A 88 -4.94 -3.03 -21.98
N GLN A 89 -4.23 -4.08 -22.40
CA GLN A 89 -4.10 -5.33 -21.66
C GLN A 89 -3.48 -5.10 -20.27
N GLN A 90 -2.36 -4.39 -20.19
CA GLN A 90 -1.70 -4.08 -18.91
C GLN A 90 -2.62 -3.26 -17.98
N ASN A 91 -3.40 -2.33 -18.54
CA ASN A 91 -4.38 -1.58 -17.75
C ASN A 91 -5.50 -2.48 -17.24
N PHE A 92 -6.00 -3.42 -18.05
CA PHE A 92 -7.02 -4.37 -17.60
C PHE A 92 -6.48 -5.32 -16.53
N GLU A 93 -5.28 -5.86 -16.69
CA GLU A 93 -4.62 -6.70 -15.69
C GLU A 93 -4.48 -5.96 -14.36
N ARG A 94 -3.97 -4.71 -14.38
CA ARG A 94 -3.88 -3.88 -13.18
C ARG A 94 -5.24 -3.62 -12.53
N ILE A 95 -6.29 -3.35 -13.32
CA ILE A 95 -7.64 -3.12 -12.78
C ILE A 95 -8.20 -4.41 -12.16
N MET A 96 -7.93 -5.56 -12.79
CA MET A 96 -8.31 -6.86 -12.24
C MET A 96 -7.59 -7.13 -10.92
N ASP A 97 -6.27 -6.92 -10.85
CA ASP A 97 -5.50 -7.09 -9.61
C ASP A 97 -6.03 -6.21 -8.47
N ILE A 98 -6.34 -4.94 -8.76
CA ILE A 98 -6.93 -4.03 -7.76
C ILE A 98 -8.30 -4.54 -7.30
N LYS A 99 -9.13 -5.02 -8.22
CA LYS A 99 -10.46 -5.57 -7.88
C LYS A 99 -10.33 -6.85 -7.06
N ASP A 100 -9.44 -7.76 -7.42
CA ASP A 100 -9.21 -9.02 -6.71
C ASP A 100 -8.65 -8.76 -5.30
N TYR A 101 -7.77 -7.78 -5.16
CA TYR A 101 -7.30 -7.31 -3.86
C TYR A 101 -8.45 -6.74 -3.01
N VAL A 102 -9.31 -5.91 -3.59
CA VAL A 102 -10.48 -5.36 -2.88
C VAL A 102 -11.47 -6.46 -2.49
N ILE A 103 -11.72 -7.43 -3.39
CA ILE A 103 -12.57 -8.60 -3.09
C ILE A 103 -11.97 -9.39 -1.93
N SER A 104 -10.66 -9.64 -1.95
CA SER A 104 -9.97 -10.36 -0.87
C SER A 104 -10.11 -9.62 0.47
N CYS A 105 -9.90 -8.30 0.48
CA CYS A 105 -10.11 -7.48 1.69
C CYS A 105 -11.56 -7.53 2.20
N LEU A 106 -12.54 -7.54 1.29
CA LEU A 106 -13.95 -7.63 1.66
C LEU A 106 -14.30 -9.01 2.22
N MET A 107 -13.74 -10.09 1.65
CA MET A 107 -13.91 -11.45 2.18
C MET A 107 -13.30 -11.61 3.56
N ASP A 108 -12.09 -11.08 3.77
CA ASP A 108 -11.45 -11.06 5.09
C ASP A 108 -12.32 -10.30 6.09
N LYS A 109 -12.82 -9.11 5.71
CA LYS A 109 -13.67 -8.32 6.59
C LYS A 109 -14.98 -9.05 6.94
N LEU A 110 -15.59 -9.72 5.97
CA LEU A 110 -16.80 -10.51 6.16
C LEU A 110 -16.54 -11.67 7.13
N HIS A 111 -15.43 -12.39 6.97
CA HIS A 111 -15.03 -13.43 7.92
C HIS A 111 -14.79 -12.90 9.33
N TRP A 112 -14.10 -11.76 9.46
CA TRP A 112 -13.91 -11.11 10.76
C TRP A 112 -15.23 -10.72 11.43
N ASP A 113 -16.19 -10.22 10.65
CA ASP A 113 -17.50 -9.83 11.18
C ASP A 113 -18.36 -11.06 11.55
N GLU A 114 -18.27 -12.16 10.79
CA GLU A 114 -18.90 -13.45 11.12
C GLU A 114 -18.32 -14.05 12.39
N ASP A 115 -16.99 -14.11 12.52
CA ASP A 115 -16.30 -14.61 13.71
C ASP A 115 -16.66 -13.78 14.95
N TYR A 116 -16.69 -12.44 14.79
CA TYR A 116 -17.09 -11.54 15.85
C TYR A 116 -18.56 -11.73 16.25
N TYR A 117 -19.46 -11.90 15.28
CA TYR A 117 -20.86 -12.21 15.54
C TYR A 117 -21.03 -13.54 16.30
N LEU A 118 -20.35 -14.60 15.86
CA LEU A 118 -20.36 -15.91 16.51
C LEU A 118 -19.80 -15.83 17.94
N TRP A 119 -18.74 -15.06 18.15
CA TRP A 119 -18.17 -14.82 19.48
C TRP A 119 -19.16 -14.10 20.40
N CYS A 120 -19.80 -13.03 19.90
CA CYS A 120 -20.81 -12.30 20.67
C CYS A 120 -22.03 -13.17 21.00
N LEU A 121 -22.50 -13.97 20.04
CA LEU A 121 -23.60 -14.90 20.24
C LEU A 121 -23.25 -15.94 21.30
N THR A 122 -22.05 -16.53 21.21
CA THR A 122 -21.58 -17.53 22.17
C THR A 122 -21.45 -16.93 23.58
N ALA A 123 -20.90 -15.72 23.69
CA ALA A 123 -20.80 -15.01 24.96
C ALA A 123 -22.18 -14.68 25.55
N HIS A 124 -23.13 -14.27 24.71
CA HIS A 124 -24.51 -13.99 25.13
C HIS A 124 -25.23 -15.26 25.60
N ILE A 125 -25.10 -16.37 24.87
CA ILE A 125 -25.66 -17.68 25.27
C ILE A 125 -25.06 -18.11 26.61
N SER A 126 -23.74 -18.07 26.76
CA SER A 126 -23.07 -18.38 28.03
C SER A 126 -23.57 -17.49 29.17
N LYS A 127 -23.87 -16.21 28.90
CA LYS A 127 -24.41 -15.31 29.90
C LYS A 127 -25.86 -15.63 30.28
N ILE A 128 -26.67 -16.07 29.33
CA ILE A 128 -28.01 -16.58 29.60
C ILE A 128 -27.92 -17.86 30.44
N ASP A 129 -27.02 -18.78 30.11
CA ASP A 129 -26.83 -20.02 30.87
C ASP A 129 -26.39 -19.73 32.32
N ASP A 130 -25.49 -18.78 32.51
CA ASP A 130 -25.10 -18.23 33.82
C ASP A 130 -26.30 -17.74 34.65
N ILE A 131 -27.25 -17.08 33.99
CA ILE A 131 -28.45 -16.54 34.63
C ILE A 131 -29.41 -17.67 34.98
N ILE A 132 -29.63 -18.60 34.05
CA ILE A 132 -30.46 -19.78 34.26
C ILE A 132 -29.92 -20.60 35.44
N ALA A 133 -28.60 -20.84 35.50
CA ALA A 133 -27.96 -21.57 36.59
C ALA A 133 -28.15 -20.88 37.95
N ARG A 134 -28.04 -19.55 38.01
CA ARG A 134 -28.31 -18.79 39.25
C ARG A 134 -29.76 -18.93 39.70
N PHE A 135 -30.71 -18.82 38.78
CA PHE A 135 -32.13 -18.99 39.12
C PHE A 135 -32.42 -20.43 39.55
N HIS A 136 -31.79 -21.41 38.94
CA HIS A 136 -31.93 -22.81 39.34
C HIS A 136 -31.43 -23.02 40.78
N ASN A 137 -30.25 -22.47 41.12
CA ASN A 137 -29.72 -22.55 42.48
C ASN A 137 -30.64 -21.84 43.49
N GLN A 138 -31.17 -20.66 43.15
CA GLN A 138 -32.11 -19.96 44.03
C GLN A 138 -33.41 -20.74 44.24
N LEU A 139 -33.94 -21.38 43.20
CA LEU A 139 -35.12 -22.24 43.32
C LEU A 139 -34.84 -23.46 44.20
N GLU A 140 -33.66 -24.05 44.07
CA GLU A 140 -33.26 -25.18 44.91
C GLU A 140 -33.06 -24.76 46.37
N ASP A 141 -32.48 -23.59 46.63
CA ASP A 141 -32.39 -23.01 47.98
C ASP A 141 -33.78 -22.79 48.58
N PHE A 142 -34.72 -22.20 47.83
CA PHE A 142 -36.10 -22.02 48.28
C PHE A 142 -36.81 -23.35 48.54
N ARG A 143 -36.58 -24.35 47.69
CA ARG A 143 -37.12 -25.70 47.88
C ARG A 143 -36.57 -26.34 49.15
N ASN A 144 -35.27 -26.21 49.40
CA ASN A 144 -34.63 -26.72 50.60
C ASN A 144 -35.14 -26.02 51.86
N ASP A 145 -35.29 -24.70 51.83
CA ASP A 145 -35.84 -23.95 52.96
C ASP A 145 -37.32 -24.28 53.22
N TYR A 146 -38.11 -24.47 52.17
CA TYR A 146 -39.48 -24.95 52.30
C TYR A 146 -39.56 -26.36 52.89
N ASN A 147 -38.71 -27.28 52.43
CA ASN A 147 -38.63 -28.63 52.99
C ASN A 147 -38.22 -28.62 54.47
N LYS A 148 -37.24 -27.79 54.86
CA LYS A 148 -36.87 -27.61 56.26
C LYS A 148 -38.01 -27.06 57.11
N GLN A 149 -38.81 -26.14 56.57
CA GLN A 149 -39.99 -25.62 57.28
C GLN A 149 -41.05 -26.71 57.46
N ILE A 150 -41.29 -27.54 56.44
CA ILE A 150 -42.19 -28.70 56.56
C ILE A 150 -41.68 -29.66 57.62
N GLU A 151 -40.41 -30.02 57.60
CA GLU A 151 -39.79 -30.94 58.56
C GLU A 151 -39.91 -30.38 59.99
N PHE A 152 -39.58 -29.10 60.18
CA PHE A 152 -39.73 -28.43 61.47
C PHE A 152 -41.18 -28.43 61.98
N LEU A 153 -42.15 -28.15 61.10
CA LEU A 153 -43.57 -28.18 61.48
C LEU A 153 -44.04 -29.60 61.80
N SER A 154 -43.59 -30.60 61.03
CA SER A 154 -43.91 -32.00 61.29
C SER A 154 -43.32 -32.48 62.62
N ASP A 155 -42.08 -32.10 62.93
CA ASP A 155 -41.45 -32.40 64.23
C ASP A 155 -42.22 -31.76 65.39
N LYS A 156 -42.66 -30.50 65.22
CA LYS A 156 -43.48 -29.80 66.22
C LYS A 156 -44.85 -30.45 66.42
N GLU A 157 -45.48 -30.90 65.34
CA GLU A 157 -46.74 -31.62 65.40
C GLU A 157 -46.58 -32.98 66.08
N ASN A 158 -45.51 -33.72 65.77
CA ASN A 158 -45.19 -34.99 66.42
C ASN A 158 -44.88 -34.81 67.92
N GLU A 159 -44.14 -33.77 68.30
CA GLU A 159 -43.89 -33.40 69.70
C GLU A 159 -45.21 -33.06 70.43
N PHE A 160 -46.11 -32.32 69.77
CA PHE A 160 -47.42 -32.02 70.32
C PHE A 160 -48.30 -33.27 70.49
N ILE A 161 -48.35 -34.15 69.49
CA ILE A 161 -49.11 -35.41 69.54
C ILE A 161 -48.58 -36.30 70.67
N THR A 162 -47.26 -36.48 70.77
CA THR A 162 -46.65 -37.31 71.82
C THR A 162 -46.88 -36.75 73.22
N THR A 163 -46.78 -35.44 73.41
CA THR A 163 -47.10 -34.81 74.71
C THR A 163 -48.57 -34.93 75.07
N MET A 164 -49.48 -34.74 74.11
CA MET A 164 -50.92 -34.95 74.31
C MET A 164 -51.25 -36.39 74.63
N ASP A 165 -50.64 -37.35 73.94
CA ASP A 165 -50.85 -38.78 74.19
C ASP A 165 -50.35 -39.17 75.58
N ASN A 166 -49.18 -38.66 76.00
CA ASN A 166 -48.66 -38.85 77.35
C ASN A 166 -49.57 -38.25 78.44
N ILE A 167 -50.06 -37.01 78.25
CA ILE A 167 -50.99 -36.37 79.19
C ILE A 167 -52.31 -37.14 79.26
N THR A 168 -52.85 -37.53 78.10
CA THR A 168 -54.11 -38.28 78.01
C THR A 168 -53.97 -39.63 78.69
N THR A 169 -52.88 -40.35 78.44
CA THR A 169 -52.57 -41.64 79.07
C THR A 169 -52.41 -41.49 80.59
N SER A 170 -51.70 -40.46 81.06
CA SER A 170 -51.58 -40.16 82.49
C SER A 170 -52.94 -39.89 83.13
N ARG A 171 -53.75 -39.00 82.53
CA ARG A 171 -55.09 -38.66 83.03
C ARG A 171 -56.04 -39.86 83.04
N ILE A 172 -55.97 -40.70 82.00
CA ILE A 172 -56.74 -41.96 81.96
C ILE A 172 -56.33 -42.88 83.12
N ASN A 173 -55.03 -42.97 83.43
CA ASN A 173 -54.56 -43.77 84.56
C ASN A 173 -54.99 -43.16 85.91
N ASP A 174 -54.91 -41.84 86.08
CA ASP A 174 -55.37 -41.14 87.29
C ASP A 174 -56.87 -41.36 87.50
N LEU A 175 -57.68 -41.23 86.44
CA LEU A 175 -59.12 -41.49 86.48
C LEU A 175 -59.43 -42.94 86.82
N LYS A 176 -58.66 -43.91 86.29
CA LYS A 176 -58.79 -45.31 86.68
C LYS A 176 -58.57 -45.48 88.18
N ILE A 177 -57.52 -44.87 88.74
CA ILE A 177 -57.22 -44.95 90.18
C ILE A 177 -58.37 -44.36 91.01
N ILE A 178 -58.89 -43.18 90.64
CA ILE A 178 -60.03 -42.54 91.31
C ILE A 178 -61.29 -43.40 91.21
N LEU A 179 -61.59 -43.95 90.04
CA LEU A 179 -62.74 -44.85 89.83
C LEU A 179 -62.63 -46.10 90.70
N TYR A 180 -61.45 -46.70 90.81
CA TYR A 180 -61.22 -47.82 91.73
C TYR A 180 -61.42 -47.41 93.19
N GLY A 181 -60.98 -46.22 93.60
CA GLY A 181 -61.19 -45.67 94.95
C GLY A 181 -62.66 -45.38 95.26
N LEU A 182 -63.39 -44.76 94.33
CA LEU A 182 -64.82 -44.49 94.45
C LEU A 182 -65.64 -45.77 94.51
N ALA A 183 -65.33 -46.77 93.69
CA ALA A 183 -66.00 -48.07 93.75
C ALA A 183 -65.79 -48.77 95.10
N TYR A 184 -64.64 -48.54 95.75
CA TYR A 184 -64.39 -49.01 97.12
C TYR A 184 -65.22 -48.22 98.16
N GLN A 185 -65.29 -46.90 98.03
CA GLN A 185 -66.07 -46.04 98.94
C GLN A 185 -67.58 -46.26 98.80
N ASP A 186 -68.13 -46.37 97.59
CA ASP A 186 -69.55 -46.62 97.32
C ASP A 186 -70.02 -47.92 98.03
N LYS A 187 -69.19 -48.96 98.00
CA LYS A 187 -69.42 -50.19 98.77
C LYS A 187 -69.49 -49.97 100.29
N THR A 188 -68.78 -48.97 100.82
CA THR A 188 -68.84 -48.59 102.24
C THR A 188 -70.03 -47.68 102.56
N GLU A 189 -70.40 -46.79 101.64
CA GLU A 189 -71.54 -45.88 101.81
C GLU A 189 -72.89 -46.61 101.68
N GLU A 190 -73.02 -47.61 100.81
CA GLU A 190 -74.20 -48.50 100.79
C GLU A 190 -74.46 -49.15 102.16
N MET A 191 -73.41 -49.42 102.95
CA MET A 191 -73.56 -49.91 104.32
C MET A 191 -74.07 -48.82 105.28
N ASN A 192 -73.65 -47.57 105.08
CA ASN A 192 -74.04 -46.43 105.92
C ASN A 192 -75.44 -45.88 105.59
N MET A 193 -75.83 -45.83 104.32
CA MET A 193 -77.16 -45.39 103.88
C MET A 193 -78.27 -46.32 104.38
N ARG A 194 -77.99 -47.64 104.49
CA ARG A 194 -78.90 -48.56 105.19
C ARG A 194 -79.12 -48.18 106.66
N ALA A 195 -78.20 -47.46 107.30
CA ALA A 195 -78.34 -46.96 108.66
C ALA A 195 -79.10 -45.62 108.72
N GLU A 196 -78.84 -44.69 107.79
CA GLU A 196 -79.47 -43.36 107.78
C GLU A 196 -80.93 -43.34 107.31
N TYR A 197 -81.35 -44.25 106.41
CA TYR A 197 -82.76 -44.38 106.01
C TYR A 197 -83.70 -44.75 107.18
N SER A 198 -83.16 -45.16 108.33
CA SER A 198 -83.92 -45.34 109.57
C SER A 198 -84.20 -44.03 110.34
N ALA A 199 -83.48 -42.93 110.04
CA ALA A 199 -83.48 -41.70 110.84
C ALA A 199 -84.21 -40.51 110.19
N LYS A 200 -84.55 -40.57 108.89
CA LYS A 200 -85.19 -39.46 108.15
C LYS A 200 -86.72 -39.54 108.03
N VAL A 201 -87.37 -40.44 108.76
CA VAL A 201 -88.85 -40.52 108.79
C VAL A 201 -89.48 -39.44 109.70
N ASP A 202 -88.72 -38.83 110.62
CA ASP A 202 -89.26 -37.97 111.69
C ASP A 202 -89.19 -36.45 111.47
N ALA A 203 -88.71 -35.93 110.33
CA ALA A 203 -88.38 -34.50 110.17
C ALA A 203 -89.19 -33.72 109.10
N GLU A 204 -90.30 -34.25 108.60
CA GLU A 204 -91.07 -33.66 107.47
C GLU A 204 -92.45 -33.08 107.87
N LEU A 205 -92.59 -32.50 109.07
CA LEU A 205 -93.84 -31.82 109.48
C LEU A 205 -93.60 -30.62 110.39
N ASP A 206 -93.09 -29.49 109.85
CA ASP A 206 -93.54 -28.17 110.34
C ASP A 206 -93.40 -27.09 109.25
N ARG A 207 -94.27 -27.24 108.27
CA ARG A 207 -94.46 -26.43 107.07
C ARG A 207 -95.44 -25.28 107.37
N GLN A 208 -94.97 -24.18 107.96
CA GLN A 208 -95.76 -22.94 108.17
C GLN A 208 -95.03 -21.65 107.72
N GLU A 209 -94.23 -21.68 106.65
CA GLU A 209 -93.43 -20.54 106.18
C GLU A 209 -93.96 -19.86 104.88
N VAL A 210 -95.21 -20.13 104.48
CA VAL A 210 -95.67 -19.83 103.09
C VAL A 210 -96.51 -18.55 102.94
N MET A 211 -96.98 -17.89 104.00
CA MET A 211 -97.95 -16.78 103.87
C MET A 211 -97.39 -15.34 103.80
N LEU A 212 -96.07 -15.14 103.72
CA LEU A 212 -95.43 -13.83 103.45
C LEU A 212 -94.56 -13.81 102.17
N PHE A 213 -94.52 -14.92 101.44
CA PHE A 213 -93.57 -15.14 100.35
C PHE A 213 -93.87 -14.27 99.11
N GLN A 214 -95.14 -14.15 98.73
CA GLN A 214 -95.54 -13.65 97.41
C GLN A 214 -95.17 -12.16 97.13
N PRO A 215 -95.59 -11.14 97.93
CA PRO A 215 -95.27 -9.74 97.61
C PRO A 215 -93.78 -9.40 97.82
N ARG A 216 -93.07 -10.17 98.64
CA ARG A 216 -91.62 -10.05 98.80
C ARG A 216 -90.88 -10.45 97.52
N ILE A 217 -91.32 -11.50 96.83
CA ILE A 217 -90.75 -11.94 95.54
C ILE A 217 -90.87 -10.84 94.49
N GLU A 218 -92.01 -10.16 94.41
CA GLU A 218 -92.26 -9.14 93.38
C GLU A 218 -91.35 -7.92 93.54
N PHE A 219 -91.25 -7.36 94.76
CA PHE A 219 -90.34 -6.23 95.01
C PHE A 219 -88.86 -6.62 94.92
N GLU A 220 -88.48 -7.80 95.38
CA GLU A 220 -87.12 -8.32 95.18
C GLU A 220 -86.83 -8.56 93.70
N GLY A 221 -87.83 -8.95 92.89
CA GLY A 221 -87.72 -9.09 91.44
C GLY A 221 -87.42 -7.76 90.75
N MET A 222 -88.14 -6.69 91.10
CA MET A 222 -87.90 -5.36 90.51
C MET A 222 -86.55 -4.76 90.93
N LEU A 223 -86.15 -4.93 92.18
CA LEU A 223 -84.82 -4.53 92.67
C LEU A 223 -83.70 -5.32 91.99
N ARG A 224 -83.89 -6.62 91.76
CA ARG A 224 -82.94 -7.45 90.99
C ARG A 224 -82.82 -6.97 89.55
N PHE A 225 -83.94 -6.67 88.88
CA PHE A 225 -83.91 -6.14 87.51
C PHE A 225 -83.12 -4.83 87.41
N LEU A 226 -83.37 -3.87 88.30
CA LEU A 226 -82.63 -2.60 88.30
C LEU A 226 -81.15 -2.78 88.65
N TRP A 227 -80.83 -3.72 89.55
CA TRP A 227 -79.46 -4.08 89.90
C TRP A 227 -78.72 -4.74 88.73
N GLU A 228 -79.37 -5.65 88.03
CA GLU A 228 -78.86 -6.32 86.83
C GLU A 228 -78.62 -5.32 85.70
N ALA A 229 -79.60 -4.46 85.40
CA ALA A 229 -79.46 -3.41 84.37
C ALA A 229 -78.33 -2.43 84.69
N LYS A 230 -78.21 -1.99 85.95
CA LYS A 230 -77.08 -1.15 86.41
C LYS A 230 -75.76 -1.88 86.20
N ASN A 231 -75.66 -3.14 86.64
CA ASN A 231 -74.43 -3.92 86.53
C ASN A 231 -74.05 -4.21 85.08
N GLU A 232 -75.02 -4.41 84.19
CA GLU A 232 -74.78 -4.57 82.76
C GLU A 232 -74.14 -3.31 82.15
N ILE A 233 -74.64 -2.12 82.50
CA ILE A 233 -74.04 -0.85 82.06
C ILE A 233 -72.61 -0.70 82.60
N PHE A 234 -72.37 -1.02 83.88
CA PHE A 234 -71.01 -0.97 84.43
C PHE A 234 -70.06 -2.00 83.78
N GLN A 235 -70.53 -3.23 83.55
CA GLN A 235 -69.74 -4.27 82.90
C GLN A 235 -69.40 -3.88 81.45
N THR A 236 -70.34 -3.33 80.69
CA THR A 236 -70.08 -2.88 79.31
C THR A 236 -69.13 -1.69 79.28
N TYR A 237 -69.22 -0.75 80.22
CA TYR A 237 -68.25 0.33 80.36
C TYR A 237 -66.86 -0.18 80.74
N ASP A 238 -66.75 -1.07 81.72
CA ASP A 238 -65.49 -1.68 82.14
C ASP A 238 -64.85 -2.49 81.00
N MET A 239 -65.65 -3.23 80.24
CA MET A 239 -65.17 -3.93 79.04
C MET A 239 -64.63 -2.95 78.00
N LYS A 240 -65.34 -1.84 77.71
CA LYS A 240 -64.87 -0.81 76.78
C LYS A 240 -63.58 -0.13 77.25
N VAL A 241 -63.45 0.16 78.55
CA VAL A 241 -62.23 0.74 79.10
C VAL A 241 -61.07 -0.26 79.03
N LYS A 242 -61.31 -1.55 79.27
CA LYS A 242 -60.30 -2.60 79.12
C LYS A 242 -59.86 -2.77 77.67
N THR A 243 -60.79 -2.77 76.71
CA THR A 243 -60.45 -2.86 75.28
C THR A 243 -59.63 -1.66 74.84
N TRP A 244 -60.02 -0.43 75.21
CA TRP A 244 -59.24 0.77 74.87
C TRP A 244 -57.85 0.78 75.48
N ARG A 245 -57.69 0.31 76.72
CA ARG A 245 -56.37 0.16 77.34
C ARG A 245 -55.52 -0.88 76.63
N SER A 246 -56.10 -2.01 76.25
CA SER A 246 -55.42 -3.06 75.47
C SER A 246 -54.96 -2.52 74.11
N ASP A 247 -55.85 -1.87 73.37
CA ASP A 247 -55.54 -1.30 72.05
C ASP A 247 -54.47 -0.21 72.12
N TYR A 248 -54.51 0.62 73.18
CA TYR A 248 -53.48 1.64 73.41
C TYR A 248 -52.13 1.00 73.71
N GLU A 249 -52.08 0.00 74.58
CA GLU A 249 -50.84 -0.67 74.96
C GLU A 249 -50.23 -1.45 73.79
N GLU A 250 -51.07 -2.11 72.97
CA GLU A 250 -50.63 -2.76 71.73
C GLU A 250 -49.97 -1.76 70.77
N LYS A 251 -50.63 -0.63 70.51
CA LYS A 251 -50.10 0.43 69.64
C LYS A 251 -48.84 1.06 70.21
N ARG A 252 -48.77 1.25 71.53
CA ARG A 252 -47.58 1.77 72.20
C ARG A 252 -46.40 0.82 72.07
N LEU A 253 -46.59 -0.47 72.35
CA LEU A 253 -45.54 -1.49 72.20
C LEU A 253 -45.08 -1.61 70.75
N ALA A 254 -46.01 -1.56 69.79
CA ALA A 254 -45.67 -1.52 68.36
C ALA A 254 -44.81 -0.30 68.02
N ASN A 255 -45.17 0.89 68.50
CA ASN A 255 -44.41 2.11 68.26
C ASN A 255 -43.00 2.03 68.88
N GLU A 256 -42.88 1.58 70.13
CA GLU A 256 -41.57 1.38 70.78
C GLU A 256 -40.70 0.36 70.02
N ASN A 257 -41.30 -0.68 69.46
CA ASN A 257 -40.59 -1.64 68.61
C ASN A 257 -40.15 -1.04 67.28
N PHE A 258 -40.99 -0.22 66.64
CA PHE A 258 -40.63 0.51 65.42
C PHE A 258 -39.49 1.50 65.66
N GLU A 259 -39.51 2.24 66.76
CA GLU A 259 -38.43 3.16 67.14
C GLU A 259 -37.11 2.44 67.37
N LYS A 260 -37.13 1.28 68.06
CA LYS A 260 -35.95 0.42 68.25
C LYS A 260 -35.42 -0.11 66.92
N MET A 261 -36.31 -0.57 66.04
CA MET A 261 -35.94 -1.08 64.72
C MET A 261 -35.34 0.04 63.85
N SER A 262 -35.99 1.20 63.79
CA SER A 262 -35.54 2.39 63.05
C SER A 262 -34.15 2.81 63.52
N SER A 263 -33.93 2.86 64.84
CA SER A 263 -32.62 3.18 65.43
C SER A 263 -31.51 2.18 65.04
N ARG A 264 -31.84 0.87 64.96
CA ARG A 264 -30.89 -0.15 64.49
C ARG A 264 -30.57 0.02 63.00
N GLN A 265 -31.58 0.31 62.18
CA GLN A 265 -31.38 0.54 60.75
C GLN A 265 -30.55 1.81 60.47
N LEU A 266 -30.79 2.90 61.20
CA LEU A 266 -29.99 4.12 61.07
C LEU A 266 -28.51 3.89 61.39
N LYS A 267 -28.21 3.13 62.46
CA LYS A 267 -26.82 2.74 62.79
C LYS A 267 -26.19 1.88 61.68
N LYS A 268 -26.95 0.94 61.11
CA LYS A 268 -26.48 0.11 59.99
C LYS A 268 -26.19 0.96 58.74
N ILE A 269 -27.08 1.91 58.42
CA ILE A 269 -26.89 2.85 57.31
C ILE A 269 -25.65 3.72 57.52
N GLU A 270 -25.44 4.23 58.73
CA GLU A 270 -24.24 5.02 59.05
C GLU A 270 -22.95 4.21 58.87
N TRP A 271 -22.94 2.95 59.35
CA TRP A 271 -21.81 2.05 59.17
C TRP A 271 -21.55 1.75 57.68
N LEU A 272 -22.59 1.37 56.93
CA LEU A 272 -22.47 1.11 55.49
C LEU A 272 -21.99 2.36 54.72
N SER A 273 -22.47 3.55 55.09
CA SER A 273 -22.04 4.80 54.48
C SER A 273 -20.54 5.07 54.72
N LYS A 274 -20.04 4.79 55.93
CA LYS A 274 -18.60 4.89 56.25
C LYS A 274 -17.78 3.89 55.43
N THR A 275 -18.22 2.63 55.34
CA THR A 275 -17.55 1.61 54.53
C THR A 275 -17.52 1.98 53.05
N ILE A 276 -18.65 2.46 52.49
CA ILE A 276 -18.71 2.92 51.09
C ILE A 276 -17.75 4.09 50.85
N LYS A 277 -17.65 5.04 51.78
CA LYS A 277 -16.69 6.16 51.67
C LYS A 277 -15.24 5.65 51.65
N GLN A 278 -14.89 4.70 52.52
CA GLN A 278 -13.55 4.08 52.54
C GLN A 278 -13.25 3.31 51.25
N LEU A 279 -14.19 2.49 50.77
CA LEU A 279 -14.01 1.76 49.51
C LEU A 279 -13.86 2.71 48.31
N ARG A 280 -14.58 3.84 48.31
CA ARG A 280 -14.43 4.88 47.28
C ARG A 280 -13.07 5.55 47.35
N SER A 281 -12.52 5.84 48.54
CA SER A 281 -11.17 6.41 48.64
C SER A 281 -10.12 5.42 48.13
N TYR A 282 -10.17 4.14 48.56
CA TYR A 282 -9.24 3.13 48.06
C TYR A 282 -9.29 2.96 46.54
N ARG A 283 -10.50 2.97 45.95
CA ARG A 283 -10.65 2.92 44.49
C ARG A 283 -10.03 4.15 43.82
N ASN A 284 -10.27 5.34 44.37
CA ASN A 284 -9.73 6.58 43.81
C ASN A 284 -8.20 6.60 43.90
N ASP A 285 -7.62 6.14 45.01
CA ASP A 285 -6.17 6.07 45.20
C ASP A 285 -5.53 5.08 44.21
N ALA A 286 -6.15 3.90 44.02
CA ALA A 286 -5.72 2.93 43.01
C ALA A 286 -5.79 3.52 41.58
N MET A 287 -6.88 4.21 41.25
CA MET A 287 -7.05 4.87 39.95
C MET A 287 -6.05 6.02 39.75
N GLN A 288 -5.71 6.76 40.80
CA GLN A 288 -4.68 7.80 40.73
C GLN A 288 -3.31 7.20 40.45
N LEU A 289 -2.96 6.10 41.12
CA LEU A 289 -1.68 5.41 40.89
C LEU A 289 -1.56 4.90 39.46
N GLU A 290 -2.62 4.26 38.91
CA GLU A 290 -2.65 3.85 37.50
C GLU A 290 -2.49 5.04 36.54
N LEU A 291 -3.16 6.16 36.83
CA LEU A 291 -3.04 7.38 36.02
C LEU A 291 -1.65 8.00 36.09
N GLU A 292 -0.99 7.95 37.24
CA GLU A 292 0.39 8.40 37.42
C GLU A 292 1.37 7.52 36.64
N ASP A 293 1.21 6.20 36.69
CA ASP A 293 2.00 5.25 35.91
C ASP A 293 1.82 5.46 34.40
N LEU A 294 0.57 5.62 33.93
CA LEU A 294 0.27 5.94 32.53
C LEU A 294 0.90 7.27 32.10
N LYS A 295 0.85 8.30 32.95
CA LYS A 295 1.51 9.59 32.68
C LYS A 295 3.03 9.45 32.63
N PHE A 296 3.62 8.67 33.53
CA PHE A 296 5.05 8.41 33.55
C PHE A 296 5.50 7.71 32.27
N ILE A 297 4.80 6.64 31.87
CA ILE A 297 5.07 5.90 30.64
C ILE A 297 4.91 6.81 29.41
N SER A 298 3.83 7.58 29.35
CA SER A 298 3.58 8.54 28.26
C SER A 298 4.69 9.58 28.14
N ASN A 299 5.15 10.15 29.26
CA ASN A 299 6.25 11.10 29.26
C ASN A 299 7.57 10.46 28.84
N HIS A 300 7.85 9.24 29.31
CA HIS A 300 9.05 8.51 28.91
C HIS A 300 9.11 8.28 27.39
N PHE A 301 8.01 7.79 26.79
CA PHE A 301 7.95 7.60 25.34
C PHE A 301 8.00 8.91 24.56
N ARG A 302 7.38 9.98 25.08
CA ARG A 302 7.46 11.32 24.48
C ARG A 302 8.90 11.83 24.46
N GLU A 303 9.65 11.66 25.55
CA GLU A 303 11.06 12.04 25.61
C GLU A 303 11.93 11.20 24.69
N ALA A 304 11.74 9.88 24.66
CA ALA A 304 12.44 8.97 23.75
C ALA A 304 12.20 9.35 22.28
N TYR A 305 10.95 9.64 21.92
CA TYR A 305 10.57 10.11 20.59
C TYR A 305 11.24 11.44 20.22
N LEU A 306 11.26 12.40 21.15
CA LEU A 306 11.92 13.69 20.91
C LEU A 306 13.43 13.54 20.73
N ARG A 307 14.10 12.69 21.53
CA ARG A 307 15.53 12.38 21.37
C ARG A 307 15.81 11.74 20.01
N LEU A 308 15.01 10.74 19.63
CA LEU A 308 15.17 10.07 18.33
C LEU A 308 14.96 11.06 17.17
N LYS A 309 13.95 11.92 17.26
CA LYS A 309 13.69 12.96 16.25
C LYS A 309 14.86 13.93 16.14
N GLN A 310 15.44 14.35 17.26
CA GLN A 310 16.62 15.21 17.27
C GLN A 310 17.82 14.52 16.59
N GLN A 311 18.09 13.25 16.93
CA GLN A 311 19.16 12.45 16.31
C GLN A 311 18.95 12.33 14.80
N LEU A 312 17.75 11.94 14.34
CA LEU A 312 17.41 11.85 12.93
C LEU A 312 17.66 13.17 12.18
N THR A 313 17.25 14.31 12.75
CA THR A 313 17.49 15.61 12.12
C THR A 313 18.96 16.01 12.09
N ALA A 314 19.78 15.55 13.05
CA ALA A 314 21.22 15.77 13.05
C ALA A 314 21.89 14.90 11.98
N ASP A 315 21.52 13.62 11.89
CA ASP A 315 22.06 12.67 10.92
C ASP A 315 21.72 13.10 9.48
N LEU A 316 20.48 13.51 9.22
CA LEU A 316 20.09 14.05 7.92
C LEU A 316 20.93 15.28 7.51
N LYS A 317 21.32 16.13 8.46
CA LYS A 317 22.22 17.26 8.17
C LYS A 317 23.64 16.79 7.85
N ILE A 318 24.14 15.78 8.55
CA ILE A 318 25.46 15.20 8.28
C ILE A 318 25.48 14.54 6.90
N ASP A 319 24.46 13.75 6.59
CA ASP A 319 24.36 13.05 5.31
C ASP A 319 24.21 14.02 4.15
N LYS A 320 23.42 15.09 4.32
CA LYS A 320 23.36 16.16 3.31
C LYS A 320 24.72 16.78 3.03
N ARG A 321 25.50 17.11 4.07
CA ARG A 321 26.86 17.66 3.91
C ARG A 321 27.82 16.67 3.24
N ARG A 322 27.75 15.39 3.63
CA ARG A 322 28.56 14.32 3.02
C ARG A 322 28.23 14.16 1.54
N HIS A 323 26.94 14.19 1.21
CA HIS A 323 26.48 14.11 -0.18
C HIS A 323 26.96 15.31 -0.99
N GLU A 324 26.81 16.54 -0.47
CA GLU A 324 27.35 17.76 -1.10
C GLU A 324 28.87 17.68 -1.34
N MET A 325 29.62 17.19 -0.35
CA MET A 325 31.06 16.99 -0.48
C MET A 325 31.41 15.93 -1.53
N LEU A 326 30.69 14.81 -1.55
CA LEU A 326 30.91 13.74 -2.52
C LEU A 326 30.61 14.20 -3.95
N VAL A 327 29.52 14.94 -4.15
CA VAL A 327 29.19 15.56 -5.44
C VAL A 327 30.31 16.52 -5.86
N TRP A 328 30.79 17.39 -4.97
CA TRP A 328 31.88 18.32 -5.27
C TRP A 328 33.19 17.60 -5.65
N ILE A 329 33.59 16.57 -4.89
CA ILE A 329 34.78 15.77 -5.19
C ILE A 329 34.60 15.08 -6.55
N SER A 330 33.44 14.47 -6.79
CA SER A 330 33.16 13.77 -8.04
C SER A 330 33.24 14.71 -9.24
N GLU A 331 32.66 15.90 -9.16
CA GLU A 331 32.70 16.89 -10.24
C GLU A 331 34.12 17.40 -10.49
N LYS A 332 34.88 17.63 -9.42
CA LYS A 332 36.29 18.01 -9.52
C LYS A 332 37.12 16.93 -10.20
N THR A 333 36.99 15.67 -9.75
CA THR A 333 37.71 14.54 -10.35
C THR A 333 37.31 14.33 -11.81
N TYR A 334 36.03 14.49 -12.12
CA TYR A 334 35.52 14.39 -13.48
C TYR A 334 36.07 15.50 -14.40
N SER A 335 36.16 16.73 -13.91
CA SER A 335 36.77 17.85 -14.64
C SER A 335 38.26 17.60 -14.92
N GLU A 336 39.02 17.10 -13.95
CA GLU A 336 40.43 16.73 -14.15
C GLU A 336 40.58 15.56 -15.12
N MET A 337 39.73 14.52 -15.02
CA MET A 337 39.71 13.42 -15.98
C MET A 337 39.37 13.90 -17.40
N LYS A 338 38.44 14.85 -17.55
CA LYS A 338 38.13 15.48 -18.84
C LYS A 338 39.34 16.21 -19.42
N LYS A 339 40.11 16.94 -18.60
CA LYS A 339 41.36 17.59 -19.05
C LYS A 339 42.37 16.57 -19.54
N ILE A 340 42.57 15.47 -18.80
CA ILE A 340 43.47 14.38 -19.21
C ILE A 340 43.00 13.76 -20.53
N LEU A 341 41.71 13.48 -20.68
CA LEU A 341 41.14 12.97 -21.93
C LEU A 341 41.33 13.95 -23.09
N TYR A 342 41.17 15.24 -22.85
CA TYR A 342 41.40 16.28 -23.86
C TYR A 342 42.87 16.32 -24.30
N LEU A 343 43.81 16.33 -23.34
CA LEU A 343 45.24 16.29 -23.62
C LEU A 343 45.63 15.00 -24.36
N GLY A 344 45.09 13.86 -23.95
CA GLY A 344 45.30 12.57 -24.63
C GLY A 344 44.79 12.57 -26.06
N ARG A 345 43.57 13.08 -26.30
CA ARG A 345 43.01 13.23 -27.65
C ARG A 345 43.85 14.18 -28.51
N ASN A 346 44.27 15.31 -27.96
CA ASN A 346 45.12 16.26 -28.67
C ASN A 346 46.47 15.65 -29.03
N LEU A 347 47.09 14.91 -28.11
CA LEU A 347 48.36 14.22 -28.35
C LEU A 347 48.21 13.16 -29.45
N ILE A 348 47.14 12.37 -29.42
CA ILE A 348 46.83 11.40 -30.50
C ILE A 348 46.63 12.12 -31.84
N ASN A 349 45.88 13.22 -31.86
CA ASN A 349 45.66 14.01 -33.08
C ASN A 349 46.98 14.55 -33.63
N LEU A 350 47.83 15.14 -32.78
CA LEU A 350 49.17 15.61 -33.16
C LEU A 350 50.03 14.47 -33.68
N LEU A 351 50.04 13.31 -33.02
CA LEU A 351 50.73 12.11 -33.49
C LEU A 351 50.22 11.66 -34.87
N GLN A 352 48.91 11.69 -35.11
CA GLN A 352 48.34 11.37 -36.42
C GLN A 352 48.77 12.38 -37.50
N TYR A 353 48.81 13.68 -37.18
CA TYR A 353 49.34 14.70 -38.10
C TYR A 353 50.83 14.49 -38.38
N CYS A 354 51.66 14.30 -37.35
CA CYS A 354 53.09 14.01 -37.51
C CYS A 354 53.32 12.75 -38.34
N LYS A 355 52.57 11.66 -38.05
CA LYS A 355 52.66 10.39 -38.79
C LYS A 355 52.32 10.54 -40.28
N LYS A 356 51.52 11.52 -40.70
CA LYS A 356 51.28 11.78 -42.13
C LYS A 356 52.56 12.22 -42.86
N LEU A 357 53.40 13.01 -42.20
CA LEU A 357 54.64 13.57 -42.74
C LEU A 357 55.83 12.60 -42.69
N GLU A 358 55.72 11.50 -41.94
CA GLU A 358 56.76 10.47 -41.86
C GLU A 358 56.89 9.68 -43.17
N THR A 359 58.12 9.30 -43.49
CA THR A 359 58.45 8.47 -44.66
C THR A 359 57.95 7.02 -44.48
N ALA A 360 57.85 6.25 -45.57
CA ALA A 360 57.41 4.86 -45.51
C ALA A 360 58.34 3.99 -44.62
N ASP A 361 59.65 4.24 -44.66
CA ASP A 361 60.62 3.50 -43.85
C ASP A 361 60.46 3.78 -42.34
N GLU A 362 60.21 5.03 -41.96
CA GLU A 362 59.95 5.43 -40.57
C GLU A 362 58.61 4.92 -40.04
N LYS A 363 57.64 4.68 -40.93
CA LYS A 363 56.33 4.08 -40.61
C LYS A 363 56.42 2.57 -40.38
N ILE A 364 57.24 1.86 -41.18
CA ILE A 364 57.38 0.40 -41.14
C ILE A 364 58.35 -0.02 -40.03
N ARG A 365 59.38 0.79 -39.75
CA ARG A 365 60.31 0.58 -38.63
C ARG A 365 60.39 1.81 -37.71
N PRO A 366 59.33 2.08 -36.93
CA PRO A 366 59.32 3.23 -36.01
C PRO A 366 60.40 3.14 -34.92
N TYR A 367 60.80 1.93 -34.53
CA TYR A 367 61.74 1.68 -33.43
C TYR A 367 62.73 0.57 -33.82
N GLN A 368 64.04 0.86 -33.76
CA GLN A 368 65.07 -0.19 -33.85
C GLN A 368 65.21 -0.83 -32.48
N ILE A 369 64.77 -2.08 -32.39
CA ILE A 369 64.75 -2.89 -31.16
C ILE A 369 66.18 -3.08 -30.67
N PHE A 370 66.52 -2.53 -29.50
CA PHE A 370 67.33 -3.19 -28.47
C PHE A 370 67.10 -2.47 -27.14
N LEU A 371 66.19 -2.97 -26.30
CA LEU A 371 66.18 -2.64 -24.86
C LEU A 371 65.90 -3.92 -24.07
N LYS A 372 66.91 -4.38 -23.31
CA LYS A 372 66.72 -5.25 -22.16
C LYS A 372 65.94 -4.43 -21.12
N ARG A 373 64.78 -4.92 -20.68
CA ARG A 373 63.98 -4.31 -19.61
C ARG A 373 64.77 -4.30 -18.31
N ASN A 374 65.06 -3.13 -17.78
CA ASN A 374 65.21 -2.90 -16.34
C ASN A 374 64.11 -1.90 -15.95
N GLU A 375 63.18 -2.30 -15.08
CA GLU A 375 61.86 -1.65 -14.91
C GLU A 375 61.83 -0.45 -13.95
N GLU A 376 62.95 0.23 -13.66
CA GLU A 376 62.99 1.15 -12.50
C GLU A 376 63.19 2.65 -12.79
N ASP A 377 63.43 3.09 -14.03
CA ASP A 377 63.60 4.53 -14.31
C ASP A 377 62.56 5.10 -15.29
N ASN A 378 61.67 5.94 -14.78
CA ASN A 378 60.66 6.71 -15.54
C ASN A 378 61.24 7.57 -16.70
N LYS A 379 62.57 7.71 -16.80
CA LYS A 379 63.25 8.46 -17.87
C LYS A 379 63.37 7.67 -19.18
N GLU A 380 63.20 6.35 -19.16
CA GLU A 380 63.40 5.51 -20.36
C GLU A 380 62.16 5.44 -21.28
N TYR A 381 60.96 5.81 -20.81
CA TYR A 381 59.72 5.66 -21.60
C TYR A 381 59.66 6.51 -22.88
N LEU A 382 60.39 7.63 -22.94
CA LEU A 382 60.45 8.49 -24.14
C LEU A 382 61.74 8.30 -24.94
N PHE A 383 62.64 7.39 -24.54
CA PHE A 383 63.94 7.21 -25.19
C PHE A 383 63.78 6.90 -26.69
N LEU A 384 62.86 5.98 -27.01
CA LEU A 384 62.57 5.60 -28.39
C LEU A 384 61.95 6.75 -29.22
N PHE A 385 61.14 7.61 -28.59
CA PHE A 385 60.60 8.80 -29.23
C PHE A 385 61.73 9.79 -29.57
N TRP A 386 62.63 10.06 -28.62
CA TRP A 386 63.78 10.96 -28.84
C TRP A 386 64.75 10.42 -29.87
N GLN A 387 64.97 9.10 -29.93
CA GLN A 387 65.78 8.49 -30.98
C GLN A 387 65.17 8.72 -32.36
N LYS A 388 63.84 8.57 -32.49
CA LYS A 388 63.13 8.86 -33.74
C LYS A 388 63.20 10.34 -34.11
N MET A 389 63.03 11.24 -33.14
CA MET A 389 63.16 12.69 -33.36
C MET A 389 64.58 13.07 -33.80
N GLY A 390 65.61 12.50 -33.18
CA GLY A 390 67.01 12.72 -33.56
C GLY A 390 67.34 12.25 -34.98
N LYS A 391 66.75 11.13 -35.43
CA LYS A 391 66.87 10.67 -36.82
C LYS A 391 66.22 11.65 -37.81
N ALA A 392 65.00 12.11 -37.50
CA ALA A 392 64.32 13.10 -38.34
C ALA A 392 65.09 14.42 -38.42
N ASP A 393 65.69 14.87 -37.31
CA ASP A 393 66.54 16.05 -37.28
C ASP A 393 67.83 15.88 -38.09
N ALA A 394 68.48 14.71 -38.01
CA ALA A 394 69.66 14.42 -38.83
C ALA A 394 69.33 14.43 -40.33
N SER A 395 68.21 13.82 -40.73
CA SER A 395 67.72 13.86 -42.11
C SER A 395 67.41 15.29 -42.57
N ARG A 396 66.79 16.10 -41.70
CA ARG A 396 66.53 17.52 -41.98
C ARG A 396 67.83 18.31 -42.20
N SER A 397 68.83 18.13 -41.32
CA SER A 397 70.12 18.80 -41.45
C SER A 397 70.85 18.41 -42.73
N ALA A 398 70.84 17.13 -43.11
CA ALA A 398 71.43 16.67 -44.37
C ALA A 398 70.74 17.32 -45.60
N LEU A 399 69.41 17.38 -45.61
CA LEU A 399 68.65 18.06 -46.67
C LEU A 399 68.93 19.57 -46.72
N GLU A 400 69.14 20.22 -45.57
CA GLU A 400 69.52 21.63 -45.52
C GLU A 400 70.92 21.86 -46.08
N GLU A 401 71.88 20.98 -45.78
CA GLU A 401 73.22 21.01 -46.36
C GLU A 401 73.18 20.83 -47.89
N GLU A 402 72.49 19.79 -48.39
CA GLU A 402 72.31 19.55 -49.82
C GLU A 402 71.61 20.73 -50.50
N LYS A 403 70.57 21.30 -49.88
CA LYS A 403 69.90 22.50 -50.39
C LYS A 403 70.84 23.69 -50.48
N MET A 404 71.75 23.86 -49.52
CA MET A 404 72.74 24.94 -49.56
C MET A 404 73.76 24.70 -50.68
N VAL A 405 74.21 23.46 -50.88
CA VAL A 405 75.08 23.09 -52.01
C VAL A 405 74.37 23.33 -53.35
N LEU A 406 73.16 22.82 -53.54
CA LEU A 406 72.36 23.03 -54.74
C LEU A 406 72.06 24.51 -55.00
N LYS A 407 71.88 25.32 -53.95
CA LYS A 407 71.74 26.78 -54.10
C LYS A 407 73.04 27.42 -54.57
N LEU A 408 74.18 27.01 -54.03
CA LEU A 408 75.49 27.51 -54.48
C LEU A 408 75.77 27.08 -55.91
N GLU A 409 75.50 25.83 -56.28
CA GLU A 409 75.60 25.34 -57.66
C GLU A 409 74.62 26.05 -58.59
N ASN A 410 73.37 26.28 -58.18
CA ASN A 410 72.40 27.02 -58.98
C ASN A 410 72.85 28.47 -59.18
N ASN A 411 73.40 29.11 -58.14
CA ASN A 411 73.98 30.44 -58.25
C ASN A 411 75.19 30.43 -59.17
N TYR A 412 76.08 29.45 -59.05
CA TYR A 412 77.21 29.28 -59.95
C TYR A 412 76.77 29.04 -61.40
N LEU A 413 75.74 28.22 -61.62
CA LEU A 413 75.15 27.99 -62.94
C LEU A 413 74.43 29.24 -63.47
N ARG A 414 73.81 30.05 -62.61
CA ARG A 414 73.25 31.36 -63.01
C ARG A 414 74.36 32.33 -63.39
N GLU A 415 75.41 32.45 -62.60
CA GLU A 415 76.60 33.27 -62.91
C GLU A 415 77.26 32.78 -64.22
N HIS A 416 77.43 31.47 -64.38
CA HIS A 416 78.00 30.88 -65.58
C HIS A 416 77.07 30.98 -66.80
N MET A 417 75.75 30.91 -66.60
CA MET A 417 74.76 31.21 -67.64
C MET A 417 74.72 32.71 -67.95
N GLU A 418 74.91 33.60 -66.99
CA GLU A 418 75.08 35.04 -67.22
C GLU A 418 76.36 35.32 -68.04
N ASP A 419 77.43 34.56 -67.81
CA ASP A 419 78.68 34.61 -68.58
C ASP A 419 78.57 33.97 -69.99
N LEU A 420 77.81 32.87 -70.14
CA LEU A 420 77.60 32.17 -71.41
C LEU A 420 76.44 32.73 -72.23
N CYS A 421 75.51 33.44 -71.61
CA CYS A 421 74.43 34.16 -72.28
C CYS A 421 74.96 35.47 -72.87
N VAL A 422 75.94 35.33 -73.76
CA VAL A 422 76.05 36.17 -74.97
C VAL A 422 75.02 35.64 -75.98
N CYS A 423 73.77 35.46 -75.54
CA CYS A 423 72.67 35.30 -76.46
C CYS A 423 72.26 36.70 -76.89
N SER A 424 72.47 36.98 -78.17
CA SER A 424 72.13 38.19 -78.90
C SER A 424 70.62 38.48 -78.98
N SER A 425 69.79 38.06 -78.00
CA SER A 425 68.34 38.34 -77.94
C SER A 425 67.72 38.22 -76.53
N CYS A 426 68.29 38.87 -75.51
CA CYS A 426 67.53 39.15 -74.27
C CYS A 426 67.71 40.61 -73.81
N PRO A 427 66.65 41.44 -73.86
CA PRO A 427 66.71 42.82 -73.40
C PRO A 427 66.41 42.89 -71.90
N LYS A 428 67.42 43.24 -71.08
CA LYS A 428 67.39 44.31 -70.05
C LYS A 428 68.52 44.18 -68.99
N LEU A 429 69.52 45.08 -69.12
CA LEU A 429 70.21 45.89 -68.08
C LEU A 429 71.18 45.24 -67.04
N PRO A 430 72.20 45.98 -66.55
CA PRO A 430 73.43 46.47 -67.20
C PRO A 430 74.71 45.89 -66.53
N PRO A 431 75.91 45.96 -67.18
CA PRO A 431 77.14 45.38 -66.63
C PRO A 431 77.85 46.35 -65.67
N ILE A 432 78.22 45.88 -64.47
CA ILE A 432 79.12 46.60 -63.56
C ILE A 432 80.55 46.07 -63.78
N TYR A 433 81.36 46.93 -64.41
CA TYR A 433 82.83 47.03 -64.39
C TYR A 433 83.67 45.76 -64.20
N ARG A 434 84.19 45.23 -65.32
CA ARG A 434 85.47 44.50 -65.34
C ARG A 434 86.63 45.49 -65.11
N LYS A 435 87.54 45.17 -64.20
CA LYS A 435 88.90 45.73 -64.15
C LYS A 435 89.88 44.68 -64.64
N GLU A 436 90.60 45.04 -65.70
CA GLU A 436 91.71 44.30 -66.28
C GLU A 436 92.97 44.36 -65.39
N GLY A 437 93.82 43.34 -65.50
CA GLY A 437 95.22 43.36 -65.08
C GLY A 437 95.91 42.03 -65.42
N PRO A 438 97.16 42.04 -65.91
CA PRO A 438 97.60 41.15 -67.00
C PRO A 438 98.43 39.94 -66.58
N PHE A 439 98.48 38.95 -67.48
CA PHE A 439 99.37 37.80 -67.46
C PHE A 439 100.84 38.20 -67.49
N ILE A 440 101.63 37.69 -66.54
CA ILE A 440 103.09 37.57 -66.62
C ILE A 440 103.46 36.11 -66.30
N PHE A 441 104.07 35.43 -67.27
CA PHE A 441 104.71 34.13 -67.08
C PHE A 441 106.07 34.32 -66.37
N ARG A 442 106.23 33.74 -65.18
CA ARG A 442 107.54 33.26 -64.66
C ARG A 442 107.36 31.97 -63.86
N GLN A 443 108.32 31.08 -64.07
CA GLN A 443 108.40 29.71 -63.61
C GLN A 443 108.45 29.57 -62.08
N GLY A 444 107.87 28.47 -61.58
CA GLY A 444 108.44 27.70 -60.48
C GLY A 444 107.90 27.98 -59.09
N THR A 445 106.85 27.25 -58.70
CA THR A 445 106.74 26.35 -57.53
C THR A 445 105.34 26.37 -56.93
N ALA A 446 104.72 25.20 -56.93
CA ALA A 446 103.41 24.96 -56.36
C ALA A 446 103.50 24.86 -54.84
N THR A 447 102.63 25.58 -54.13
CA THR A 447 102.23 25.21 -52.76
C THR A 447 100.72 25.36 -52.64
N MET A 448 100.05 24.24 -52.38
CA MET A 448 98.62 24.18 -52.06
C MET A 448 98.31 25.09 -50.87
N LYS A 449 97.38 26.03 -51.05
CA LYS A 449 96.69 26.66 -49.91
C LYS A 449 95.54 25.75 -49.48
N LYS A 450 95.70 25.12 -48.32
CA LYS A 450 94.60 24.54 -47.54
C LYS A 450 93.56 25.63 -47.26
N ILE A 451 92.31 25.33 -47.62
CA ILE A 451 91.14 26.10 -47.21
C ILE A 451 90.76 25.59 -45.82
N ASP A 452 91.06 26.38 -44.79
CA ASP A 452 90.52 26.15 -43.45
C ASP A 452 89.13 26.79 -43.36
N LEU A 453 88.09 25.98 -43.57
CA LEU A 453 86.72 26.30 -43.17
C LEU A 453 86.59 26.08 -41.65
N LYS A 454 86.73 27.16 -40.87
CA LYS A 454 86.34 27.14 -39.46
C LYS A 454 84.81 27.23 -39.35
N PHE A 455 84.18 26.08 -39.14
CA PHE A 455 82.84 25.96 -38.58
C PHE A 455 82.82 26.54 -37.17
N CYS A 456 82.02 27.58 -36.95
CA CYS A 456 81.66 28.07 -35.63
C CYS A 456 80.37 27.39 -35.20
N ALA A 457 80.47 26.22 -34.56
CA ALA A 457 79.36 25.57 -33.90
C ALA A 457 79.17 26.20 -32.52
N ARG A 458 78.14 27.06 -32.40
CA ARG A 458 77.46 27.33 -31.12
C ARG A 458 76.88 26.02 -30.60
N ARG A 459 77.21 25.63 -29.37
CA ARG A 459 76.37 24.76 -28.55
C ARG A 459 76.00 25.47 -27.26
N ARG A 460 74.69 25.45 -27.01
CA ARG A 460 74.04 25.67 -25.71
C ARG A 460 74.24 24.44 -24.84
#